data_AF-A0A958JIS0-F1
#
_entry.id   AF-A0A958JIS0-F1
#
_cell.length_a   1.000
_cell.length_b   1.000
_cell.length_c   1.000
_cell.angle_alpha   90.00
_cell.angle_beta   90.00
_cell.angle_gamma   90.00
#
_symmetry.space_group_name_H-M   'P 1'
#
loop_
_entity.id
_entity.type
_entity.pdbx_description
1 polymer ?
#
loop_
_entity_poly.entity_id
_entity_poly.type
_entity_poly.pdbx_seq_one_letter_code
_entity_poly.pdbx_strand_id
1 'polypeptide(L)' 'LLEEVQASTGLDGVDDKIRRLHEILVDDAPWLWVVHDLSPRAMTSNVEGFNPAQAWFQDFTPIHIGE' A
#
# COMPACT_ATOMS: atom_id res chain seq x y z
N LEU A 1 17.22 3.79 13.28
CA LEU A 1 16.02 3.08 12.78
C LEU A 1 15.70 3.37 11.32
N LEU A 2 15.32 4.60 10.94
CA LEU A 2 14.96 4.94 9.55
C LEU A 2 16.12 4.67 8.56
N GLU A 3 17.32 5.16 8.86
CA GLU A 3 18.51 4.93 8.02
C GLU A 3 18.86 3.44 7.90
N GLU A 4 18.70 2.67 8.98
CA GLU A 4 18.94 1.22 8.99
C GLU A 4 17.95 0.47 8.11
N VAL A 5 16.67 0.86 8.14
CA VAL A 5 15.64 0.29 7.25
C VAL A 5 15.96 0.62 5.79
N GLN A 6 16.34 1.87 5.49
CA GLN A 6 16.70 2.28 4.14
C GLN A 6 17.93 1.56 3.59
N ALA A 7 18.89 1.21 4.45
CA ALA A 7 20.08 0.47 4.08
C ALA A 7 19.88 -1.07 4.02
N SER A 8 18.71 -1.57 4.45
CA SER A 8 18.43 -3.01 4.49
C SER A 8 18.05 -3.54 3.10
N THR A 9 18.58 -4.71 2.73
CA THR A 9 18.36 -5.36 1.43
C THR A 9 17.59 -6.68 1.50
N GLY A 10 17.43 -7.25 2.70
CA GLY A 10 16.62 -8.43 2.98
C GLY A 10 15.35 -8.08 3.76
N LEU A 11 14.34 -8.94 3.68
CA LEU A 11 13.07 -8.75 4.41
C LEU A 11 13.24 -8.98 5.91
N ASP A 12 14.09 -9.95 6.28
CA ASP A 12 14.35 -10.31 7.66
C ASP A 12 15.03 -9.14 8.40
N GLY A 13 14.31 -8.58 9.38
CA GLY A 13 14.76 -7.45 10.20
C GLY A 13 14.28 -6.08 9.73
N VAL A 14 13.66 -5.94 8.55
CA VAL A 14 12.94 -4.72 8.16
C VAL A 14 11.61 -4.63 8.93
N ASP A 15 10.87 -5.73 8.99
CA ASP A 15 9.55 -5.78 9.64
C ASP A 15 9.61 -5.38 11.12
N ASP A 16 10.59 -5.90 11.86
CA ASP A 16 10.77 -5.58 13.28
C ASP A 16 11.13 -4.11 13.50
N LYS A 17 11.96 -3.53 12.62
CA LYS A 17 12.37 -2.12 12.70
C LYS A 17 11.23 -1.18 12.30
N ILE A 18 10.46 -1.52 11.26
CA ILE A 18 9.28 -0.75 10.85
C ILE A 18 8.21 -0.82 11.94
N ARG A 19 8.00 -1.99 12.58
CA ARG A 19 7.12 -2.11 13.76
C ARG A 19 7.55 -1.16 14.87
N ARG A 20 8.85 -1.14 15.20
CA ARG A 20 9.36 -0.23 16.23
C ARG A 20 9.23 1.24 15.86
N LEU A 21 9.42 1.60 14.58
CA LEU A 21 9.16 2.96 14.08
C LEU A 21 7.67 3.34 14.23
N HIS A 22 6.77 2.42 13.90
CA HIS A 22 5.34 2.64 14.05
C HIS A 22 4.92 2.85 15.51
N GLU A 23 5.45 2.05 16.45
CA GLU A 23 5.22 2.24 17.89
C GLU A 23 5.58 3.65 18.35
N ILE A 24 6.75 4.17 17.95
CA ILE A 24 7.17 5.54 18.28
C ILE A 24 6.17 6.57 17.72
N LEU A 25 5.71 6.41 16.48
CA LEU A 25 4.72 7.30 15.88
C LEU A 25 3.33 7.22 16.54
N VAL A 26 2.99 6.09 17.15
CA VAL A 26 1.72 5.94 17.88
C VAL A 26 1.83 6.51 19.30
N ASP A 27 2.92 6.22 20.00
CA ASP A 27 3.16 6.62 21.40
C ASP A 27 3.38 8.13 21.52
N ASP A 28 4.21 8.73 20.65
CA ASP A 28 4.47 10.17 20.67
C ASP A 28 3.32 10.99 20.08
N ALA A 29 2.40 10.33 19.36
CA ALA A 29 1.22 10.90 18.70
C ALA A 29 1.46 12.24 17.95
N PRO A 30 2.51 12.38 17.11
CA PRO A 30 2.73 13.60 16.33
C PRO A 30 1.63 13.86 15.30
N TRP A 31 0.88 12.82 14.89
CA TRP A 31 -0.23 12.89 13.93
C TRP A 31 -1.43 12.09 14.43
N LEU A 32 -2.63 12.50 13.98
CA LEU A 32 -3.86 11.72 14.16
C LEU A 32 -4.05 10.80 12.94
N TRP A 33 -4.04 9.49 13.19
CA TRP A 33 -4.40 8.49 12.18
C TRP A 33 -5.92 8.46 12.01
N VAL A 34 -6.43 8.79 10.82
CA VAL A 34 -7.88 8.85 10.57
C VAL A 34 -8.33 7.66 9.73
N VAL A 35 -7.94 7.60 8.45
CA VAL A 35 -8.27 6.52 7.52
C VAL A 35 -7.21 6.38 6.44
N HIS A 36 -7.11 5.19 5.85
CA HIS A 36 -6.51 4.98 4.53
C HIS A 36 -7.63 4.91 3.50
N ASP A 37 -7.51 5.65 2.39
CA ASP A 37 -8.53 5.60 1.34
C ASP A 37 -8.51 4.24 0.60
N LEU A 38 -9.65 3.85 0.06
CA LEU A 38 -9.83 2.58 -0.67
C LEU A 38 -9.80 2.73 -2.20
N SER A 39 -9.58 3.95 -2.70
CA SER A 39 -9.62 4.29 -4.13
C SER A 39 -10.72 3.58 -4.95
N PRO A 40 -12.02 3.73 -4.58
CA PRO A 40 -13.09 2.97 -5.23
C PRO A 40 -13.25 3.37 -6.70
N ARG A 41 -13.48 2.37 -7.56
CA ARG A 41 -13.74 2.54 -9.00
C ARG A 41 -15.04 1.83 -9.36
N ALA A 42 -15.98 2.58 -9.92
CA ALA A 42 -17.17 2.02 -10.53
C ALA A 42 -16.86 1.63 -11.98
N MET A 43 -17.34 0.46 -12.39
CA MET A 43 -17.19 -0.07 -13.75
C MET A 43 -18.50 -0.71 -14.17
N THR A 44 -18.75 -0.76 -15.48
CA THR A 44 -19.85 -1.55 -16.04
C THR A 44 -19.56 -3.05 -15.87
N SER A 45 -20.60 -3.88 -15.84
CA SER A 45 -20.46 -5.34 -15.72
C SER A 45 -19.60 -6.00 -16.80
N ASN A 46 -19.44 -5.35 -17.96
CA ASN A 46 -18.71 -5.90 -19.09
C ASN A 46 -17.18 -5.71 -18.99
N VAL A 47 -16.68 -4.97 -17.99
CA VAL A 47 -15.22 -4.79 -17.80
C VAL A 47 -14.70 -5.94 -16.95
N GLU A 48 -13.83 -6.76 -17.55
CA GLU A 48 -13.23 -7.93 -16.92
C GLU A 48 -11.70 -7.78 -16.83
N GLY A 49 -11.07 -8.54 -15.93
CA GLY A 49 -9.61 -8.52 -15.72
C GLY A 49 -9.06 -7.29 -14.98
N PHE A 50 -9.92 -6.39 -14.48
CA PHE A 50 -9.49 -5.26 -13.65
C PHE A 50 -9.04 -5.72 -12.25
N ASN A 51 -7.81 -5.37 -11.87
CA ASN A 51 -7.28 -5.54 -10.51
C ASN A 51 -6.81 -4.18 -9.97
N PRO A 52 -7.36 -3.65 -8.86
CA PRO A 52 -6.99 -2.34 -8.34
C PRO A 52 -5.50 -2.22 -8.04
N ALA A 53 -4.85 -1.20 -8.62
CA ALA A 53 -3.48 -0.85 -8.28
C ALA A 53 -3.34 -0.49 -6.79
N GLN A 54 -2.31 -1.03 -6.13
CA GLN A 54 -1.98 -0.70 -4.75
C GLN A 54 -1.26 0.66 -4.62
N ALA A 55 -0.67 1.16 -5.71
CA ALA A 55 -0.02 2.46 -5.74
C ALA A 55 0.01 3.04 -7.16
N TRP A 56 -0.50 4.28 -7.31
CA TRP A 56 -0.29 5.24 -8.41
C TRP A 56 -0.69 4.83 -9.83
N PHE A 57 -0.26 3.67 -10.33
CA PHE A 57 -0.39 3.26 -11.73
C PHE A 57 -1.17 1.96 -11.88
N GLN A 58 -2.21 2.00 -12.71
CA GLN A 58 -3.02 0.85 -13.07
C GLN A 58 -2.38 0.08 -14.22
N ASP A 59 -2.25 -1.23 -14.05
CA ASP A 59 -1.93 -2.14 -15.14
C ASP A 59 -3.21 -2.38 -15.96
N PHE A 60 -3.17 -2.02 -17.25
CA PHE A 60 -4.26 -2.21 -18.19
C PHE A 60 -4.10 -3.45 -19.07
N THR A 61 -2.95 -4.12 -19.05
CA THR A 61 -2.69 -5.31 -19.86
C THR A 61 -3.70 -6.45 -19.64
N PRO A 62 -4.19 -6.76 -18.42
CA PRO A 62 -5.16 -7.84 -18.24
C PRO A 62 -6.62 -7.43 -18.56
N ILE A 63 -6.87 -6.15 -18.80
CA ILE A 63 -8.23 -5.61 -18.88
C ILE A 63 -8.82 -5.83 -20.27
N HIS A 64 -10.06 -6.33 -20.32
CA HIS A 64 -10.79 -6.57 -21.55
C HIS A 64 -12.30 -6.37 -21.36
N ILE A 65 -13.04 -6.41 -22.47
CA ILE A 65 -14.50 -6.39 -22.47
C ILE A 65 -14.99 -7.84 -22.63
N GLY A 66 -15.88 -8.28 -21.74
CA GLY A 66 -16.52 -9.59 -21.84
C GLY A 66 -17.36 -9.75 -23.11
N GLU A 67 -17.53 -11.00 -23.55
CA GLU A 67 -18.37 -11.35 -24.72
C GLU A 67 -19.87 -11.10 -24.50
#